data_AF-A0A524PXB7-F1
#
_entry.id   AF-A0A524PXB7-F1
#
_cell.length_a   1.000
_cell.length_b   1.000
_cell.length_c   1.000
_cell.angle_alpha   90.00
_cell.angle_beta   90.00
_cell.angle_gamma   90.00
#
_symmetry.space_group_name_H-M   'P 1'
#
loop_
_entity.id
_entity.type
_entity.pdbx_description
1 polymer ?
#
loop_
_entity_poly.entity_id
_entity_poly.type
_entity_poly.pdbx_seq_one_letter_code
_entity_poly.pdbx_strand_id
1 'polypeptide(L)' 'MERKMLKSKIHRATLTGADLFYEGSVTIDRDLMDAADILPYE' A
#
# COMPACT_ATOMS: atom_id res chain seq x y z
N MET A 1 27.48 7.77 -3.76
CA MET A 1 26.66 7.38 -2.59
C MET A 1 25.21 7.57 -2.97
N GLU A 2 24.40 6.52 -2.93
CA GLU A 2 22.96 6.60 -3.23
C GLU A 2 22.16 6.70 -1.93
N ARG A 3 21.08 7.49 -1.95
CA ARG A 3 20.17 7.66 -0.81
C ARG A 3 18.82 7.04 -1.15
N LYS A 4 18.25 6.26 -0.23
CA LYS A 4 16.86 5.81 -0.32
C LYS A 4 15.95 6.87 0.27
N MET A 5 14.98 7.33 -0.51
CA MET A 5 13.99 8.32 -0.11
C MET A 5 12.60 7.67 -0.09
N LEU A 6 11.66 8.25 0.68
CA LEU A 6 10.27 7.82 0.66
C LEU A 6 9.65 8.16 -0.70
N LYS A 7 9.25 7.14 -1.48
CA LYS A 7 8.57 7.32 -2.76
C LYS A 7 7.12 7.76 -2.56
N SER A 8 6.37 7.02 -1.73
CA SER A 8 4.92 7.13 -1.62
C SER A 8 4.43 6.88 -0.20
N LYS A 9 3.24 7.41 0.15
CA LYS A 9 2.55 7.10 1.41
C LYS A 9 1.04 7.23 1.28
N ILE A 10 0.30 6.38 1.99
CA ILE A 10 -1.11 6.58 2.31
C ILE A 10 -1.18 6.99 3.78
N HIS A 11 -1.53 8.24 4.04
CA HIS A 11 -1.53 8.77 5.41
C HIS A 11 -2.88 8.58 6.09
N ARG A 12 -2.89 7.96 7.28
CA ARG A 12 -4.07 7.77 8.14
C ARG A 12 -5.18 6.94 7.48
N ALA A 13 -4.82 5.89 6.74
CA ALA A 13 -5.79 4.90 6.28
C ALA A 13 -6.46 4.19 7.47
N THR A 14 -7.72 3.82 7.30
CA THR A 14 -8.46 2.98 8.24
C THR A 14 -8.45 1.54 7.72
N LEU A 15 -8.15 0.58 8.59
CA LEU A 15 -8.26 -0.84 8.24
C LEU A 15 -9.73 -1.20 8.01
N THR A 16 -10.02 -1.80 6.86
CA THR A 16 -11.37 -2.24 6.49
C THR A 16 -11.60 -3.72 6.78
N GLY A 17 -10.53 -4.52 6.91
CA GLY A 17 -10.61 -5.94 7.24
C GLY A 17 -9.25 -6.51 7.67
N ALA A 18 -9.31 -7.60 8.43
CA ALA A 18 -8.14 -8.40 8.83
C ALA A 18 -8.60 -9.85 8.99
N ASP A 19 -8.00 -10.76 8.24
CA ASP A 19 -8.32 -12.19 8.25
C ASP A 19 -7.02 -12.98 8.37
N LEU A 20 -6.98 -13.91 9.32
CA LEU A 20 -5.83 -14.76 9.60
C LEU A 20 -5.53 -15.73 8.45
N PHE A 21 -6.55 -16.13 7.69
CA PHE A 21 -6.44 -17.12 6.62
C PHE A 21 -6.49 -16.48 5.22
N TYR A 22 -6.44 -15.15 5.12
CA TYR A 22 -6.35 -14.47 3.83
C TYR A 22 -5.00 -14.73 3.17
N GLU A 23 -5.03 -15.26 1.95
CA GLU A 23 -3.83 -15.44 1.13
C GLU A 23 -3.52 -14.16 0.35
N GLY A 24 -2.35 -13.57 0.62
CA GLY A 24 -1.89 -12.37 -0.04
C GLY A 24 -1.08 -11.47 0.91
N SER A 25 -0.79 -10.25 0.46
CA SER A 25 -0.18 -9.21 1.28
C SER A 25 -1.26 -8.27 1.83
N VAL A 26 -1.19 -6.97 1.52
CA VAL A 26 -2.20 -5.98 1.87
C VAL A 26 -2.98 -5.64 0.61
N THR A 27 -4.29 -5.88 0.62
CA THR A 27 -5.16 -5.34 -0.43
C THR A 27 -5.34 -3.84 -0.18
N ILE A 28 -5.07 -3.04 -1.21
CA ILE A 28 -5.25 -1.59 -1.20
C ILE A 28 -6.26 -1.26 -2.29
N ASP A 29 -7.17 -0.32 -2.00
CA ASP A 29 -8.09 0.22 -3.01
C ASP A 29 -7.30 0.78 -4.21
N ARG A 30 -7.77 0.50 -5.42
CA ARG A 30 -7.09 0.91 -6.64
C ARG A 30 -6.93 2.44 -6.73
N ASP A 31 -7.93 3.19 -6.29
CA ASP A 31 -7.89 4.65 -6.33
C ASP A 31 -6.82 5.20 -5.38
N LEU A 32 -6.60 4.55 -4.22
CA LEU A 32 -5.54 4.91 -3.28
C LEU A 32 -4.15 4.58 -3.82
N MET A 33 -4.01 3.45 -4.52
CA MET A 33 -2.75 3.07 -5.17
C MET A 33 -2.38 4.07 -6.26
N ASP A 34 -3.32 4.40 -7.14
CA ASP A 34 -3.10 5.34 -8.24
C ASP A 34 -2.81 6.76 -7.69
N ALA A 35 -3.48 7.20 -6.62
CA ALA A 35 -3.22 8.49 -5.98
C ALA A 35 -1.85 8.55 -5.25
N ALA A 36 -1.35 7.43 -4.75
CA ALA A 36 -0.08 7.35 -4.05
C ALA A 36 1.09 6.91 -4.94
N ASP A 37 0.88 6.63 -6.23
CA ASP A 37 1.88 6.07 -7.15
C ASP A 37 2.48 4.73 -6.66
N ILE A 38 1.61 3.83 -6.19
CA ILE A 38 1.96 2.47 -5.76
C ILE A 38 1.52 1.48 -6.84
N LEU A 39 2.43 0.61 -7.28
CA LEU A 39 2.10 -0.43 -8.25
C LEU A 39 1.69 -1.75 -7.57
N PRO A 40 0.89 -2.60 -8.24
CA PRO A 40 0.69 -3.96 -7.77
C PRO A 40 2.04 -4.69 -7.65
N TYR A 41 2.22 -5.42 -6.54
CA TYR A 41 3.44 -6.17 -6.20
C TYR A 41 4.68 -5.32 -5.84
N GLU A 42 4.50 -4.05 -5.49
CA GLU A 42 5.54 -3.18 -4.88
C GLU A 42 5.70 -3.40 -3.36
#